data_AF-K0ZB93-F1
#
_entry.id   AF-K0ZB93-F1
#
_cell.length_a   1.000
_cell.length_b   1.000
_cell.length_c   1.000
_cell.angle_alpha   90.00
_cell.angle_beta   90.00
_cell.angle_gamma   90.00
#
_symmetry.space_group_name_H-M   'P 1'
#
loop_
_entity.id
_entity.type
_entity.pdbx_description
1 polymer ?
#
loop_
_entity_poly.entity_id
_entity_poly.type
_entity_poly.pdbx_seq_one_letter_code
_entity_poly.pdbx_strand_id
1 'polypeptide(L)'
;MLLKKKHKKTVTQVNRDKSPPSVWGDILYLVSKLLMVGFVLATLYFFVFGLLRYNDDGMKPALKDGDLVVYYRLDKRYSIGDLLVYSYKGKERVARVI
;
A
#
# COMPACT_ATOMS: atom_id res chain seq x y z
N MET A 1 -2.80 66.98 32.60
CA MET A 1 -3.95 66.52 31.80
C MET A 1 -3.43 65.50 30.78
N LEU A 2 -3.25 64.24 31.21
CA LEU A 2 -4.20 63.13 31.02
C LEU A 2 -4.41 62.70 29.55
N LEU A 3 -3.95 61.47 29.27
CA LEU A 3 -4.36 60.51 28.23
C LEU A 3 -4.04 60.80 26.75
N LYS A 4 -3.20 59.95 26.13
CA LYS A 4 -3.72 58.74 25.44
C LYS A 4 -2.61 57.78 24.98
N LYS A 5 -2.77 56.54 25.44
CA LYS A 5 -2.21 55.31 24.86
C LYS A 5 -2.40 55.24 23.34
N LYS A 6 -1.40 54.73 22.63
CA LYS A 6 -1.61 53.74 21.56
C LYS A 6 -0.35 52.88 21.36
N HIS A 7 -0.26 51.81 22.14
CA HIS A 7 0.48 50.62 21.73
C HIS A 7 -0.17 50.11 20.44
N LYS A 8 0.46 50.40 19.30
CA LYS A 8 0.12 49.78 18.03
C LYS A 8 0.70 48.37 18.07
N LYS A 9 -0.05 47.43 18.66
CA LYS A 9 0.18 46.00 18.48
C LYS A 9 0.03 45.73 16.98
N THR A 10 1.14 45.56 16.28
CA THR A 10 1.15 45.06 14.91
C THR A 10 0.70 43.62 14.98
N VAL A 11 -0.62 43.43 14.84
CA VAL A 11 -1.24 42.12 14.67
C VAL A 11 -0.58 41.48 13.47
N THR A 12 0.17 40.41 13.72
CA THR A 12 0.68 39.48 12.71
C THR A 12 -0.52 39.02 11.88
N GLN A 13 -0.69 39.62 10.70
CA GLN A 13 -1.60 39.14 9.68
C GLN A 13 -1.00 37.83 9.17
N VAL A 14 -1.31 36.71 9.83
CA VAL A 14 -1.15 35.39 9.23
C VAL A 14 -2.15 35.36 8.09
N ASN A 15 -1.68 35.73 6.90
CA ASN A 15 -2.45 35.64 5.67
C ASN A 15 -2.75 34.16 5.42
N ARG A 16 -3.88 33.69 5.97
CA ARG A 16 -4.50 32.45 5.56
C ARG A 16 -5.25 32.79 4.29
N ASP A 17 -4.54 32.77 3.16
CA ASP A 17 -5.14 32.69 1.84
C ASP A 17 -5.92 31.37 1.77
N LYS A 18 -7.12 31.38 2.34
CA LYS A 18 -8.16 30.42 2.02
C LYS A 18 -8.69 30.87 0.67
N SER A 19 -8.03 30.41 -0.38
CA SER A 19 -8.59 30.42 -1.73
C SER A 19 -10.05 29.93 -1.65
N PRO A 20 -10.99 30.51 -2.42
CA PRO A 20 -12.39 30.10 -2.38
C PRO A 20 -12.49 28.58 -2.57
N PRO A 21 -13.45 27.90 -1.92
CA PRO A 21 -13.56 26.44 -1.99
C PRO A 21 -13.67 26.00 -3.44
N SER A 22 -12.56 25.53 -3.99
CA SER A 22 -12.48 25.03 -5.35
C SER A 22 -12.76 23.54 -5.27
N VAL A 23 -14.01 23.16 -5.54
CA VAL A 23 -14.46 21.76 -5.61
C VAL A 23 -13.54 20.94 -6.53
N TRP A 24 -13.03 21.56 -7.60
CA TRP A 24 -12.06 20.96 -8.51
C TRP A 24 -10.72 20.63 -7.85
N GLY A 25 -10.23 21.52 -6.98
CA GLY A 25 -9.00 21.27 -6.20
C GLY A 25 -9.18 20.12 -5.22
N ASP A 26 -10.35 20.06 -4.56
CA ASP A 26 -10.67 18.98 -3.62
C ASP A 26 -10.79 17.61 -4.33
N ILE A 27 -11.44 17.57 -5.51
CA ILE A 27 -11.53 16.36 -6.33
C ILE A 27 -10.13 15.88 -6.75
N LEU A 28 -9.27 16.79 -7.23
CA LEU A 28 -7.92 16.44 -7.66
C LEU A 28 -7.09 15.93 -6.48
N TYR A 29 -7.22 16.56 -5.31
CA TYR A 29 -6.57 16.11 -4.08
C TYR A 29 -7.02 14.70 -3.68
N LEU A 30 -8.33 14.43 -3.74
CA LEU A 30 -8.88 13.10 -3.46
C LEU A 30 -8.37 12.04 -4.44
N VAL A 31 -8.36 12.34 -5.74
CA VAL A 31 -7.84 11.41 -6.76
C VAL A 31 -6.35 11.17 -6.56
N SER A 32 -5.56 12.21 -6.35
CA SER A 32 -4.12 12.08 -6.08
C SER A 32 -3.85 11.21 -4.84
N LYS A 33 -4.64 11.39 -3.78
CA LYS A 33 -4.55 10.57 -2.57
C LYS A 33 -4.89 9.10 -2.85
N LEU A 34 -5.93 8.84 -3.63
CA LEU A 34 -6.29 7.47 -4.03
C LEU A 34 -5.22 6.83 -4.92
N LEU A 35 -4.66 7.59 -5.86
CA LEU A 35 -3.55 7.15 -6.69
C LEU A 35 -2.31 6.83 -5.87
N MET A 36 -1.99 7.62 -4.85
CA MET A 36 -0.87 7.36 -3.96
C MET A 36 -1.05 6.02 -3.22
N VAL A 37 -2.25 5.77 -2.67
CA VAL A 37 -2.56 4.48 -2.02
C VAL A 37 -2.50 3.34 -3.03
N GLY A 38 -3.11 3.51 -4.21
CA GLY A 38 -3.07 2.52 -5.29
C GLY A 38 -1.66 2.21 -5.77
N PHE A 39 -0.79 3.22 -5.85
CA PHE A 39 0.61 3.05 -6.24
C PHE A 39 1.41 2.24 -5.22
N VAL A 40 1.19 2.48 -3.92
CA VAL A 40 1.81 1.67 -2.86
C VAL A 40 1.33 0.23 -2.95
N LEU A 41 0.01 0.00 -3.07
CA LEU A 41 -0.55 -1.34 -3.21
C LEU A 41 -0.06 -2.05 -4.48
N ALA A 42 0.04 -1.35 -5.61
CA ALA A 42 0.58 -1.88 -6.85
C ALA A 42 2.05 -2.28 -6.67
N THR A 43 2.87 -1.41 -6.05
CA THR A 43 4.27 -1.73 -5.78
C THR A 43 4.41 -2.98 -4.91
N LEU A 44 3.57 -3.08 -3.86
CA LEU A 44 3.52 -4.28 -3.02
C LEU A 44 3.11 -5.53 -3.83
N TYR A 45 2.11 -5.44 -4.69
CA TYR A 45 1.63 -6.58 -5.49
C TYR A 45 2.60 -6.99 -6.62
N PHE A 46 3.32 -6.06 -7.23
CA PHE A 46 4.24 -6.39 -8.32
C PHE A 46 5.60 -6.86 -7.79
N PHE A 47 6.15 -6.19 -6.78
CA PHE A 47 7.51 -6.46 -6.31
C PHE A 47 7.58 -7.33 -5.05
N VAL A 48 6.61 -7.19 -4.15
CA VAL A 48 6.73 -7.69 -2.78
C VAL A 48 5.96 -8.99 -2.56
N PHE A 49 4.71 -9.04 -2.97
CA PHE A 49 3.79 -10.16 -2.76
C PHE A 49 3.30 -10.71 -4.09
N GLY A 50 3.24 -12.03 -4.22
CA GLY A 50 2.51 -12.70 -5.28
C GLY A 50 1.21 -13.31 -4.76
N LEU A 51 0.17 -13.28 -5.59
CA LEU A 51 -1.10 -13.97 -5.34
C LEU A 51 -1.26 -15.09 -6.36
N LEU A 52 -1.39 -16.32 -5.89
CA LEU A 52 -1.64 -17.51 -6.71
C LEU A 52 -2.92 -18.18 -6.24
N ARG A 53 -3.81 -18.53 -7.16
CA ARG A 53 -4.91 -19.44 -6.88
C ARG A 53 -4.40 -20.88 -7.01
N TYR A 54 -4.39 -21.61 -5.90
CA TYR A 54 -3.95 -23.00 -5.89
C TYR A 54 -5.07 -23.89 -6.41
N ASN A 55 -4.81 -24.65 -7.48
CA ASN A 55 -5.79 -25.52 -8.14
C ASN A 55 -5.29 -26.98 -8.24
N ASP A 56 -4.43 -27.41 -7.32
CA ASP A 56 -3.82 -28.75 -7.33
C ASP A 56 -4.13 -29.46 -6.01
N ASP A 57 -4.04 -30.79 -5.99
CA ASP A 57 -4.30 -31.63 -4.83
C ASP A 57 -3.02 -32.11 -4.13
N GLY A 58 -1.85 -31.76 -4.70
CA GLY A 58 -0.54 -32.24 -4.27
C GLY A 58 -0.03 -31.77 -2.91
N MET A 59 -0.74 -30.85 -2.23
CA MET A 59 -0.35 -30.28 -0.92
C MET A 59 -1.36 -30.55 0.20
N LYS A 60 -2.26 -31.53 0.04
CA LYS A 60 -3.17 -31.95 1.11
C LYS A 60 -2.38 -32.46 2.34
N PRO A 61 -2.81 -32.13 3.58
CA PRO A 61 -3.98 -31.34 3.95
C PRO A 61 -3.73 -29.81 4.06
N ALA A 62 -2.49 -29.34 3.87
CA ALA A 62 -2.10 -27.96 4.17
C ALA A 62 -2.69 -26.93 3.19
N LEU A 63 -2.91 -27.32 1.94
CA LEU A 63 -3.54 -26.50 0.91
C LEU A 63 -4.62 -27.30 0.18
N LYS A 64 -5.77 -26.68 -0.06
CA LYS A 64 -6.90 -27.25 -0.81
C LYS A 64 -7.09 -26.53 -2.14
N ASP A 65 -7.74 -27.23 -3.08
CA ASP A 65 -8.17 -26.64 -4.34
C ASP A 65 -9.06 -25.41 -4.08
N GLY A 66 -8.71 -24.29 -4.72
CA GLY A 66 -9.38 -23.01 -4.56
C GLY A 66 -8.78 -22.08 -3.51
N ASP A 67 -7.78 -22.52 -2.72
CA ASP A 67 -7.13 -21.66 -1.74
C ASP A 67 -6.33 -20.54 -2.44
N LEU A 68 -6.41 -19.33 -1.88
CA LEU A 68 -5.59 -18.20 -2.30
C LEU A 68 -4.28 -18.21 -1.52
N VAL A 69 -3.18 -18.41 -2.22
CA VAL A 69 -1.83 -18.40 -1.64
C VAL A 69 -1.21 -17.03 -1.86
N VAL A 70 -0.84 -16.38 -0.74
CA VAL A 70 -0.06 -15.13 -0.75
C VAL A 70 1.38 -15.48 -0.38
N TYR A 71 2.32 -15.21 -1.29
CA TYR A 71 3.74 -15.48 -1.05
C TYR A 71 4.57 -14.21 -1.18
N TYR A 72 5.69 -14.15 -0.48
CA TYR A 72 6.63 -13.02 -0.51
C TYR A 72 7.74 -13.27 -1.53
N ARG A 73 8.13 -12.25 -2.31
CA ARG A 73 9.10 -12.36 -3.41
C ARG A 73 10.53 -11.93 -3.05
N LEU A 74 10.75 -11.08 -2.04
CA LEU A 74 12.08 -10.51 -1.78
C LEU A 74 13.00 -11.46 -1.02
N ASP A 75 12.49 -12.14 0.00
CA ASP A 75 13.30 -13.07 0.78
C ASP A 75 13.32 -14.45 0.11
N LYS A 76 14.53 -14.99 -0.07
CA LYS A 76 14.79 -16.29 -0.70
C LYS A 76 15.48 -17.26 0.26
N ARG A 77 15.52 -16.93 1.55
CA ARG A 77 15.98 -17.84 2.60
C ARG A 77 14.84 -18.77 2.97
N TYR A 78 15.00 -20.05 2.67
CA TYR A 78 14.00 -21.07 2.97
C TYR A 78 14.54 -22.02 4.03
N SER A 79 13.69 -22.40 4.99
CA SER A 79 13.98 -23.41 6.00
C SER A 79 13.31 -24.74 5.63
N ILE A 80 13.82 -25.84 6.19
CA ILE A 80 13.22 -27.17 6.02
C ILE A 80 11.79 -27.14 6.57
N GLY A 81 10.83 -27.60 5.76
CA GLY A 81 9.40 -27.59 6.08
C GLY A 81 8.61 -26.42 5.52
N ASP A 82 9.27 -25.37 5.01
CA ASP A 82 8.59 -24.20 4.44
C ASP A 82 7.90 -24.53 3.11
N LEU A 83 6.76 -23.89 2.87
CA LEU A 83 6.08 -23.91 1.57
C LEU A 83 6.61 -22.78 0.70
N LEU A 84 7.02 -23.12 -0.52
CA LEU A 84 7.50 -22.15 -1.50
C LEU A 84 6.73 -22.29 -2.81
N VAL A 85 6.58 -21.15 -3.50
CA VAL A 85 6.03 -21.09 -4.84
C VAL A 85 7.19 -20.97 -5.82
N TYR A 86 7.22 -21.84 -6.83
CA TYR A 86 8.23 -21.84 -7.86
C TYR A 86 7.58 -21.96 -9.24
N SER A 87 8.21 -21.35 -10.24
CA SER A 87 7.77 -21.47 -11.64
C SER A 87 8.48 -22.64 -12.30
N TYR A 88 7.72 -23.61 -12.81
CA TYR A 88 8.25 -24.72 -13.59
C TYR A 88 7.48 -24.86 -14.90
N LYS A 89 8.21 -24.78 -16.02
CA LYS A 89 7.63 -24.80 -17.39
C LYS A 89 6.53 -23.74 -17.59
N GLY A 90 6.74 -22.55 -17.03
CA GLY A 90 5.78 -21.43 -17.11
C GLY A 90 4.52 -21.60 -16.26
N LYS A 91 4.46 -22.61 -15.39
CA LYS A 91 3.36 -22.81 -14.43
C LYS A 91 3.87 -22.61 -13.02
N GLU A 92 3.19 -21.76 -12.24
CA GLU A 92 3.46 -21.63 -10.81
C GLU A 92 2.99 -22.90 -10.09
N ARG A 93 3.85 -23.45 -9.24
CA ARG A 93 3.57 -24.63 -8.41
C ARG A 93 4.01 -24.37 -6.98
N VAL A 94 3.39 -25.08 -6.05
CA VAL A 94 3.76 -25.05 -4.63
C VAL A 94 4.58 -26.30 -4.32
N ALA A 95 5.70 -26.14 -3.63
CA ALA A 95 6.53 -27.22 -3.09
C ALA A 95 6.78 -27.01 -1.59
N ARG A 96 7.10 -28.09 -0.88
CA ARG A 96 7.62 -28.04 0.48
C ARG A 96 9.12 -28.32 0.45
N VAL A 97 9.91 -27.53 1.17
CA VAL A 97 11.34 -27.82 1.36
C VAL A 97 11.48 -29.04 2.26
N ILE A 98 12.23 -30.04 1.79
CA ILE A 98 12.57 -31.27 2.51
C ILE A 98 14.06 -31.38 2.73
#